data_AF-A0A5E4IJ49-F1
#
_entry.id   AF-A0A5E4IJ49-F1
#
_cell.length_a   1.000
_cell.length_b   1.000
_cell.length_c   1.000
_cell.angle_alpha   90.00
_cell.angle_beta   90.00
_cell.angle_gamma   90.00
#
_symmetry.space_group_name_H-M   'P 1'
#
loop_
_entity.id
_entity.type
_entity.pdbx_description
1 polymer ?
#
loop_
_entity_poly.entity_id
_entity_poly.type
_entity_poly.pdbx_seq_one_letter_code
_entity_poly.pdbx_strand_id
1 'polypeptide(L)'
;MALSGLDRRASKLEDSMEGLKRQKEAEERKAWRETNFERLKWEMFLRNHGPESIEWTEIDIEKYPDEKEDIEAGIACREMLQRVLAKYEGHVVDYEAMDVAEKAFAYLLEEFGANMDTYRLIDSDLYYWLNKLGLDEIRPQFIELMRAIDEYTGSSDWREICYLQENQDAVIKRLFENYEDGRARYLRYKAEHPDQK
;
A
#
# COMPACT_ATOMS: atom_id res chain seq x y z
N MET A 1 54.48 -3.97 23.32
CA MET A 1 53.74 -4.93 22.48
C MET A 1 52.41 -5.42 23.08
N ALA A 2 52.01 -5.06 24.31
CA ALA A 2 50.74 -5.50 24.90
C ALA A 2 49.51 -4.67 24.48
N LEU A 3 49.70 -3.40 24.09
CA LEU A 3 48.64 -2.46 23.72
C LEU A 3 47.92 -2.84 22.41
N SER A 4 48.65 -3.30 21.39
CA SER A 4 48.05 -3.68 20.11
C SER A 4 47.17 -4.94 20.16
N GLY A 5 47.35 -5.79 21.19
CA GLY A 5 46.52 -6.96 21.44
C GLY A 5 45.20 -6.64 22.16
N LEU A 6 45.17 -5.55 22.93
CA LEU A 6 43.97 -5.06 23.61
C LEU A 6 43.06 -4.30 22.62
N ASP A 7 43.62 -3.43 21.78
CA ASP A 7 42.87 -2.72 20.73
C ASP A 7 42.20 -3.68 19.75
N ARG A 8 42.90 -4.77 19.37
CA ARG A 8 42.36 -5.78 18.45
C ARG A 8 41.28 -6.66 19.08
N ARG A 9 41.23 -6.75 20.41
CA ARG A 9 40.16 -7.45 21.15
C ARG A 9 38.96 -6.53 21.37
N ALA A 10 39.19 -5.24 21.65
CA ALA A 10 38.15 -4.23 21.77
C ALA A 10 37.39 -4.05 20.45
N SER A 11 38.09 -3.91 19.32
CA SER A 11 37.48 -3.83 17.99
C SER A 11 36.65 -5.08 17.63
N LYS A 12 37.13 -6.29 17.94
CA LYS A 12 36.34 -7.52 17.74
C LYS A 12 35.09 -7.59 18.63
N LEU A 13 35.14 -6.99 19.82
CA LEU A 13 34.02 -6.93 20.75
C LEU A 13 32.98 -5.92 20.27
N GLU A 14 33.42 -4.77 19.76
CA GLU A 14 32.57 -3.75 19.12
C GLU A 14 31.85 -4.32 17.90
N ASP A 15 32.58 -4.99 16.99
CA ASP A 15 32.00 -5.65 15.81
C ASP A 15 30.97 -6.73 16.21
N SER A 16 31.26 -7.51 17.26
CA SER A 16 30.35 -8.53 17.77
C SER A 16 29.11 -7.93 18.46
N MET A 17 29.26 -6.82 19.18
CA MET A 17 28.14 -6.11 19.80
C MET A 17 27.27 -5.44 18.74
N GLU A 18 27.86 -4.89 17.69
CA GLU A 18 27.14 -4.33 16.56
C GLU A 18 26.36 -5.41 15.80
N GLY A 19 26.97 -6.58 15.58
CA GLY A 19 26.29 -7.75 15.01
C GLY A 19 25.07 -8.19 15.82
N LEU A 20 25.21 -8.29 17.15
CA LEU A 20 24.10 -8.66 18.04
C LEU A 20 22.98 -7.62 18.06
N LYS A 21 23.32 -6.32 18.02
CA LYS A 21 22.31 -5.25 17.92
C LYS A 21 21.50 -5.37 16.63
N ARG A 22 22.18 -5.52 15.49
CA ARG A 22 21.52 -5.68 14.18
C ARG A 22 20.62 -6.92 14.14
N GLN A 23 21.06 -8.02 14.73
CA GLN A 23 20.24 -9.23 14.81
C GLN A 23 18.97 -9.00 15.65
N LYS A 24 19.11 -8.40 16.83
CA LYS A 24 17.97 -8.10 17.70
C LYS A 24 16.97 -7.16 17.01
N GLU A 25 17.46 -6.09 16.37
CA GLU A 25 16.62 -5.17 15.61
C GLU A 25 15.88 -5.88 14.46
N ALA A 26 16.53 -6.82 13.77
CA ALA A 26 15.90 -7.59 12.72
C ALA A 26 14.80 -8.53 13.25
N GLU A 27 15.02 -9.17 14.40
CA GLU A 27 14.04 -10.03 15.07
C GLU A 27 12.83 -9.22 15.57
N GLU A 28 13.06 -8.07 16.20
CA GLU A 28 11.99 -7.18 16.66
C GLU A 28 11.13 -6.69 15.50
N ARG A 29 11.75 -6.28 14.38
CA ARG A 29 11.01 -5.89 13.17
C ARG A 29 10.25 -7.06 12.55
N LYS A 30 10.83 -8.26 12.54
CA LYS A 30 10.14 -9.46 12.03
C LYS A 30 8.89 -9.76 12.85
N ALA A 31 9.00 -9.78 14.17
CA ALA A 31 7.86 -10.00 15.07
C ALA A 31 6.79 -8.91 14.91
N TRP A 32 7.22 -7.66 14.73
CA TRP A 32 6.31 -6.55 14.45
C TRP A 32 5.54 -6.77 13.15
N ARG A 33 6.22 -7.18 12.07
CA ARG A 33 5.57 -7.47 10.77
C ARG A 33 4.55 -8.58 10.89
N GLU A 34 4.90 -9.70 11.52
CA GLU A 34 3.98 -10.83 11.73
C GLU A 34 2.72 -10.41 12.50
N THR A 35 2.85 -9.47 13.43
CA THR A 35 1.72 -8.96 14.23
C THR A 35 0.85 -7.96 13.47
N ASN A 36 1.43 -7.20 12.53
CA ASN A 36 0.73 -6.09 11.86
C ASN A 36 0.30 -6.39 10.43
N PHE A 37 0.78 -7.48 9.83
CA PHE A 37 0.62 -7.73 8.39
C PHE A 37 -0.84 -7.73 7.92
N GLU A 38 -1.76 -8.39 8.63
CA GLU A 38 -3.17 -8.42 8.23
C GLU A 38 -3.87 -7.07 8.42
N ARG A 39 -3.56 -6.33 9.49
CA ARG A 39 -4.02 -4.94 9.65
C ARG A 39 -3.58 -4.09 8.45
N LEU A 40 -2.31 -4.21 8.07
CA LEU A 40 -1.74 -3.42 7.00
C LEU A 40 -2.33 -3.76 5.63
N LYS A 41 -2.53 -5.04 5.34
CA LYS A 41 -3.27 -5.47 4.15
C LYS A 41 -4.69 -4.92 4.16
N TRP A 42 -5.38 -4.97 5.29
CA TRP A 42 -6.73 -4.43 5.41
C TRP A 42 -6.77 -2.92 5.13
N GLU A 43 -5.82 -2.15 5.65
CA GLU A 43 -5.72 -0.72 5.38
C GLU A 43 -5.40 -0.41 3.91
N MET A 44 -4.51 -1.17 3.28
CA MET A 44 -4.26 -1.08 1.82
C MET A 44 -5.53 -1.36 1.03
N PHE A 45 -6.29 -2.38 1.45
CA PHE A 45 -7.51 -2.78 0.78
C PHE A 45 -8.56 -1.66 0.87
N LEU A 46 -8.73 -1.06 2.05
CA LEU A 46 -9.68 0.03 2.25
C LEU A 46 -9.31 1.32 1.53
N ARG A 47 -8.02 1.61 1.30
CA ARG A 47 -7.63 2.76 0.45
C ARG A 47 -8.07 2.60 -1.00
N ASN A 48 -8.09 1.36 -1.51
CA ASN A 48 -8.42 1.06 -2.91
C ASN A 48 -9.89 0.69 -3.13
N HIS A 49 -10.55 0.14 -2.11
CA HIS A 49 -11.90 -0.44 -2.21
C HIS A 49 -12.85 0.01 -1.10
N GLY A 50 -12.39 0.87 -0.19
CA GLY A 50 -13.22 1.45 0.86
C GLY A 50 -14.07 2.62 0.36
N PRO A 51 -14.81 3.28 1.27
CA PRO A 51 -15.73 4.36 0.94
C PRO A 51 -15.12 5.49 0.10
N GLU A 52 -13.85 5.82 0.36
CA GLU A 52 -13.13 6.91 -0.31
C GLU A 52 -12.83 6.63 -1.78
N SER A 53 -12.84 5.36 -2.20
CA SER A 53 -12.66 4.97 -3.60
C SER A 53 -13.89 5.26 -4.46
N ILE A 54 -15.04 5.55 -3.84
CA ILE A 54 -16.30 5.85 -4.52
C ILE A 54 -16.50 7.37 -4.56
N GLU A 55 -16.11 7.98 -5.66
CA GLU A 55 -16.13 9.44 -5.86
C GLU A 55 -17.50 9.99 -6.28
N TRP A 56 -18.46 9.12 -6.62
CA TRP A 56 -19.78 9.52 -7.10
C TRP A 56 -20.59 10.31 -6.07
N THR A 57 -21.27 11.35 -6.52
CA THR A 57 -22.15 12.21 -5.72
C THR A 57 -23.54 12.34 -6.35
N GLU A 58 -24.52 12.82 -5.58
CA GLU A 58 -25.86 13.10 -6.10
C GLU A 58 -25.85 14.10 -7.27
N ILE A 59 -24.86 15.01 -7.30
CA ILE A 59 -24.67 15.96 -8.40
C ILE A 59 -24.38 15.23 -9.72
N ASP A 60 -23.70 14.08 -9.66
CA ASP A 60 -23.32 13.34 -10.86
C ASP A 60 -24.52 12.62 -11.49
N ILE A 61 -25.60 12.37 -10.73
CA ILE A 61 -26.87 11.87 -11.26
C ILE A 61 -27.45 12.87 -12.27
N GLU A 62 -27.36 14.17 -11.98
CA GLU A 62 -27.85 15.22 -12.88
C GLU A 62 -26.96 15.39 -14.12
N LYS A 63 -25.64 15.16 -13.96
CA LYS A 63 -24.66 15.27 -15.07
C LYS A 63 -24.71 14.09 -16.03
N TYR A 64 -24.98 12.88 -15.51
CA TYR A 64 -24.92 11.62 -16.25
C TYR A 64 -26.23 10.84 -16.08
N PRO A 65 -27.35 11.33 -16.65
CA PRO A 65 -28.67 10.73 -16.45
C PRO A 65 -28.78 9.29 -16.98
N ASP A 66 -27.98 8.92 -18.00
CA ASP A 66 -27.95 7.56 -18.55
C ASP A 66 -27.23 6.56 -17.62
N GLU A 67 -26.43 7.04 -16.66
CA GLU A 67 -25.70 6.24 -15.66
C GLU A 67 -26.36 6.34 -14.27
N LYS A 68 -27.57 6.91 -14.19
CA LYS A 68 -28.24 7.21 -12.93
C LYS A 68 -28.30 6.02 -11.98
N GLU A 69 -28.71 4.85 -12.46
CA GLU A 69 -28.86 3.66 -11.62
C GLU A 69 -27.52 3.18 -11.05
N ASP A 70 -26.44 3.27 -11.84
CA ASP A 70 -25.09 2.90 -11.41
C ASP A 70 -24.54 3.90 -10.38
N ILE A 71 -24.79 5.19 -10.57
CA ILE A 71 -24.40 6.24 -9.62
C ILE A 71 -25.16 6.08 -8.29
N GLU A 72 -26.47 5.85 -8.33
CA GLU A 72 -27.29 5.57 -7.14
C GLU A 72 -26.79 4.31 -6.40
N ALA A 73 -26.46 3.25 -7.14
CA ALA A 73 -25.87 2.03 -6.56
C ALA A 73 -24.50 2.29 -5.92
N GLY A 74 -23.64 3.10 -6.55
CA GLY A 74 -22.35 3.51 -6.00
C GLY A 74 -22.49 4.28 -4.69
N ILE A 75 -23.38 5.27 -4.65
CA ILE A 75 -23.66 6.05 -3.44
C ILE A 75 -24.18 5.14 -2.32
N ALA A 76 -25.14 4.26 -2.60
CA ALA A 76 -25.67 3.31 -1.62
C ALA A 76 -24.60 2.32 -1.11
N CYS A 77 -23.70 1.87 -2.00
CA CYS A 77 -22.57 1.02 -1.64
C CYS A 77 -21.61 1.75 -0.68
N ARG A 78 -21.27 3.01 -0.96
CA ARG A 78 -20.43 3.84 -0.07
C ARG A 78 -21.05 3.99 1.32
N GLU A 79 -22.35 4.25 1.39
CA GLU A 79 -23.07 4.35 2.67
C GLU A 79 -23.07 3.02 3.43
N MET A 80 -23.31 1.90 2.74
CA MET A 80 -23.25 0.58 3.35
C MET A 80 -21.85 0.26 3.89
N LEU A 81 -20.79 0.55 3.10
CA LEU A 81 -19.40 0.41 3.54
C LEU A 81 -19.14 1.23 4.80
N GLN A 82 -19.56 2.49 4.85
CA GLN A 82 -19.37 3.33 6.04
C GLN A 82 -20.07 2.78 7.28
N ARG A 83 -21.31 2.29 7.14
CA ARG A 83 -22.05 1.67 8.27
C ARG A 83 -21.38 0.40 8.76
N VAL A 84 -20.98 -0.47 7.83
CA VAL A 84 -20.32 -1.74 8.16
C VAL A 84 -18.95 -1.50 8.79
N LEU A 85 -18.13 -0.61 8.24
CA LEU A 85 -16.79 -0.27 8.77
C LEU A 85 -16.85 0.40 10.14
N ALA A 86 -17.94 1.09 10.49
CA ALA A 86 -18.13 1.61 11.84
C ALA A 86 -18.25 0.52 12.92
N LYS A 87 -18.38 -0.75 12.52
CA LYS A 87 -18.42 -1.94 13.40
C LYS A 87 -17.12 -2.74 13.37
N TYR A 88 -16.05 -2.20 12.79
CA TYR A 88 -14.73 -2.83 12.79
C TYR A 88 -13.86 -2.21 13.88
N GLU A 89 -13.12 -3.06 14.60
CA GLU A 89 -11.97 -2.66 15.40
C GLU A 89 -10.69 -3.05 14.64
N GLY A 90 -10.15 -2.08 13.90
CA GLY A 90 -9.07 -2.34 12.95
C GLY A 90 -9.56 -3.22 11.78
N HIS A 91 -9.11 -4.47 11.73
CA HIS A 91 -9.50 -5.46 10.71
C HIS A 91 -10.44 -6.55 11.24
N VAL A 92 -10.89 -6.42 12.50
CA VAL A 92 -11.80 -7.38 13.14
C VAL A 92 -13.21 -6.81 13.17
N VAL A 93 -14.17 -7.59 12.67
CA VAL A 93 -15.58 -7.19 12.59
C VAL A 93 -16.39 -7.62 13.82
N ASP A 94 -17.23 -6.72 14.34
CA ASP A 94 -18.27 -7.05 15.32
C ASP A 94 -19.60 -7.37 14.62
N TYR A 95 -19.82 -8.66 14.35
CA TYR A 95 -21.08 -9.13 13.77
C TYR A 95 -22.28 -9.02 14.72
N GLU A 96 -22.10 -8.98 16.03
CA GLU A 96 -23.25 -8.94 16.95
C GLU A 96 -24.00 -7.60 16.83
N ALA A 97 -23.26 -6.52 16.59
CA ALA A 97 -23.79 -5.18 16.43
C ALA A 97 -24.41 -4.88 15.04
N MET A 98 -24.49 -5.87 14.15
CA MET A 98 -24.96 -5.72 12.77
C MET A 98 -26.34 -6.33 12.51
N ASP A 99 -27.11 -5.71 11.62
CA ASP A 99 -28.30 -6.31 11.02
C ASP A 99 -27.95 -7.40 9.99
N VAL A 100 -28.97 -8.05 9.40
CA VAL A 100 -28.77 -9.15 8.45
C VAL A 100 -28.12 -8.69 7.13
N ALA A 101 -28.45 -7.50 6.65
CA ALA A 101 -27.89 -6.97 5.42
C ALA A 101 -26.44 -6.53 5.62
N GLU A 102 -26.15 -5.87 6.75
CA GLU A 102 -24.80 -5.51 7.18
C GLU A 102 -23.92 -6.76 7.36
N LYS A 103 -24.44 -7.82 7.99
CA LYS A 103 -23.76 -9.13 8.10
C LYS A 103 -23.39 -9.72 6.74
N ALA A 104 -24.36 -9.77 5.83
CA ALA A 104 -24.14 -10.32 4.50
C ALA A 104 -23.11 -9.50 3.72
N PHE A 105 -23.17 -8.17 3.84
CA PHE A 105 -22.24 -7.27 3.19
C PHE A 105 -20.83 -7.38 3.79
N ALA A 106 -20.71 -7.37 5.12
CA ALA A 106 -19.45 -7.54 5.83
C ALA A 106 -18.77 -8.87 5.46
N TYR A 107 -19.54 -9.96 5.41
CA TYR A 107 -19.03 -11.26 4.98
C TYR A 107 -18.46 -11.21 3.55
N LEU A 108 -19.19 -10.60 2.61
CA LEU A 108 -18.70 -10.44 1.22
C LEU A 108 -17.45 -9.54 1.14
N LEU A 109 -17.40 -8.49 1.97
CA LEU A 109 -16.26 -7.59 2.04
C LEU A 109 -15.01 -8.30 2.56
N GLU A 110 -15.15 -9.09 3.63
CA GLU A 110 -14.07 -9.91 4.18
C GLU A 110 -13.60 -10.97 3.19
N GLU A 111 -14.51 -11.67 2.52
CA GLU A 111 -14.17 -12.62 1.45
C GLU A 111 -13.44 -11.93 0.30
N PHE A 112 -13.88 -10.74 -0.11
CA PHE A 112 -13.21 -9.99 -1.18
C PHE A 112 -11.79 -9.57 -0.78
N GLY A 113 -11.62 -9.07 0.45
CA GLY A 113 -10.30 -8.73 0.99
C GLY A 113 -9.38 -9.95 1.14
N ALA A 114 -9.91 -11.08 1.63
CA ALA A 114 -9.14 -12.31 1.85
C ALA A 114 -8.69 -12.98 0.55
N ASN A 115 -9.50 -12.89 -0.51
CA ASN A 115 -9.16 -13.45 -1.83
C ASN A 115 -8.30 -12.50 -2.69
N MET A 116 -8.00 -11.30 -2.20
CA MET A 116 -7.11 -10.39 -2.91
C MET A 116 -5.66 -10.83 -2.78
N ASP A 117 -5.02 -11.07 -3.91
CA ASP A 117 -3.60 -11.40 -3.96
C ASP A 117 -2.76 -10.24 -3.38
N THR A 118 -1.85 -10.57 -2.45
CA THR A 118 -1.00 -9.59 -1.75
C THR A 118 -0.20 -8.72 -2.73
N TYR A 119 0.31 -9.29 -3.83
CA TYR A 119 1.08 -8.51 -4.80
C TYR A 119 0.20 -7.53 -5.57
N ARG A 120 -1.02 -7.94 -5.95
CA ARG A 120 -1.99 -7.04 -6.56
C ARG A 120 -2.41 -5.92 -5.62
N LEU A 121 -2.57 -6.24 -4.34
CA LEU A 121 -2.92 -5.25 -3.33
C LEU A 121 -1.80 -4.21 -3.14
N ILE A 122 -0.55 -4.66 -3.07
CA ILE A 122 0.62 -3.79 -2.99
C ILE A 122 0.74 -2.92 -4.26
N ASP A 123 0.51 -3.49 -5.45
CA ASP A 123 0.53 -2.74 -6.72
C ASP A 123 -0.54 -1.64 -6.74
N SER A 124 -1.79 -1.97 -6.42
CA SER A 124 -2.87 -0.98 -6.34
C SER A 124 -2.60 0.11 -5.31
N ASP A 125 -2.11 -0.26 -4.12
CA ASP A 125 -1.77 0.71 -3.07
C ASP A 125 -0.59 1.61 -3.46
N LEU A 126 0.37 1.10 -4.23
CA LEU A 126 1.45 1.90 -4.79
C LEU A 126 0.91 2.98 -5.73
N TYR A 127 -0.02 2.62 -6.63
CA TYR A 127 -0.69 3.59 -7.51
C TYR A 127 -1.47 4.64 -6.72
N TYR A 128 -2.19 4.22 -5.68
CA TYR A 128 -2.87 5.14 -4.77
C TYR A 128 -1.88 6.18 -4.22
N TRP A 129 -0.73 5.76 -3.71
CA TRP A 129 0.25 6.67 -3.14
C TRP A 129 0.91 7.58 -4.17
N LEU A 130 1.23 7.06 -5.36
CA LEU A 130 1.77 7.87 -6.45
C LEU A 130 0.82 9.01 -6.80
N ASN A 131 -0.48 8.70 -6.97
CA ASN A 131 -1.51 9.70 -7.24
C ASN A 131 -1.68 10.67 -6.06
N LYS A 132 -1.84 10.14 -4.84
CA LYS A 132 -2.06 10.94 -3.62
C LYS A 132 -0.95 11.94 -3.34
N LEU A 133 0.29 11.57 -3.64
CA LEU A 133 1.48 12.40 -3.46
C LEU A 133 1.80 13.28 -4.68
N GLY A 134 1.05 13.16 -5.78
CA GLY A 134 1.30 13.87 -7.02
C GLY A 134 2.67 13.53 -7.63
N LEU A 135 3.13 12.28 -7.44
CA LEU A 135 4.41 11.81 -7.95
C LEU A 135 4.21 11.24 -9.36
N ASP A 136 4.95 11.77 -10.32
CA ASP A 136 4.98 11.22 -11.68
C ASP A 136 5.45 9.76 -11.65
N GLU A 137 4.64 8.85 -12.20
CA GLU A 137 4.92 7.41 -12.31
C GLU A 137 6.28 7.09 -12.96
N ILE A 138 6.88 8.06 -13.65
CA ILE A 138 8.08 7.90 -14.45
C ILE A 138 9.35 7.82 -13.59
N ARG A 139 9.38 8.25 -12.31
CA ARG A 139 10.71 8.38 -11.67
C ARG A 139 10.96 8.45 -10.17
N PRO A 140 10.07 8.17 -9.21
CA PRO A 140 10.56 8.08 -7.84
C PRO A 140 11.44 6.81 -7.73
N GLN A 141 12.71 6.97 -7.36
CA GLN A 141 13.50 5.80 -6.98
C GLN A 141 12.76 5.12 -5.83
N PHE A 142 12.66 3.79 -5.82
CA PHE A 142 11.90 3.03 -4.82
C PHE A 142 12.10 3.59 -3.39
N ILE A 143 13.35 3.88 -3.00
CA ILE A 143 13.71 4.45 -1.70
C ILE A 143 13.09 5.84 -1.44
N GLU A 144 13.05 6.71 -2.45
CA GLU A 144 12.47 8.06 -2.34
C GLU A 144 10.96 7.99 -2.21
N LEU A 145 10.32 7.07 -2.94
CA LEU A 145 8.89 6.81 -2.81
C LEU A 145 8.54 6.32 -1.40
N MET A 146 9.29 5.35 -0.88
CA MET A 146 9.07 4.84 0.48
C MET A 146 9.20 5.96 1.51
N ARG A 147 10.21 6.83 1.37
CA ARG A 147 10.39 7.96 2.27
C ARG A 147 9.24 8.95 2.18
N ALA A 148 8.75 9.26 0.99
CA ALA A 148 7.63 10.17 0.81
C ALA A 148 6.34 9.63 1.45
N ILE A 149 6.07 8.33 1.29
CA ILE A 149 4.92 7.67 1.94
C ILE A 149 5.10 7.68 3.46
N ASP A 150 6.29 7.33 3.96
CA ASP A 150 6.55 7.30 5.40
C ASP A 150 6.44 8.70 6.04
N GLU A 151 6.95 9.73 5.35
CA GLU A 151 6.84 11.14 5.78
C GLU A 151 5.38 11.62 5.78
N TYR A 152 4.60 11.25 4.76
CA TYR A 152 3.19 11.62 4.67
C TYR A 152 2.34 10.94 5.75
N THR A 153 2.56 9.65 5.96
CA THR A 153 1.80 8.85 6.95
C THR A 153 2.29 9.04 8.38
N GLY A 154 3.52 9.53 8.56
CA GLY A 154 4.19 9.58 9.87
C GLY A 154 4.57 8.19 10.41
N SER A 155 4.60 7.16 9.57
CA SER A 155 4.85 5.77 9.95
C SER A 155 5.81 5.08 8.97
N SER A 156 6.51 4.04 9.42
CA SER A 156 7.32 3.17 8.53
C SER A 156 6.57 1.93 8.06
N ASP A 157 5.26 1.86 8.31
CA ASP A 157 4.41 0.68 8.05
C ASP A 157 4.51 0.19 6.60
N TRP A 158 4.49 1.10 5.62
CA TRP A 158 4.55 0.75 4.21
C TRP A 158 5.89 0.09 3.85
N ARG A 159 6.98 0.67 4.36
CA ARG A 159 8.32 0.11 4.21
C ARG A 159 8.44 -1.28 4.84
N GLU A 160 7.84 -1.49 6.01
CA GLU A 160 7.85 -2.77 6.70
C GLU A 160 7.09 -3.87 5.93
N ILE A 161 5.99 -3.58 5.24
CA ILE A 161 5.30 -4.55 4.38
C ILE A 161 6.16 -4.94 3.17
N CYS A 162 6.92 -3.99 2.64
CA CYS A 162 7.82 -4.22 1.51
C CYS A 162 9.16 -4.85 1.90
N TYR A 163 9.47 -5.05 3.19
CA TYR A 163 10.72 -5.67 3.61
C TYR A 163 10.81 -7.18 3.38
N LEU A 164 9.74 -7.83 2.95
CA LEU A 164 9.84 -9.16 2.36
C LEU A 164 10.44 -9.02 0.95
N GLN A 165 11.59 -9.66 0.70
CA GLN A 165 12.32 -9.55 -0.57
C GLN A 165 11.41 -9.77 -1.78
N GLU A 166 10.48 -10.72 -1.71
CA GLU A 166 9.53 -11.04 -2.77
C GLU A 166 8.58 -9.86 -3.08
N ASN A 167 8.12 -9.13 -2.05
CA ASN A 167 7.29 -7.92 -2.22
C ASN A 167 8.13 -6.77 -2.80
N GLN A 168 9.36 -6.64 -2.33
CA GLN A 168 10.34 -5.65 -2.82
C GLN A 168 10.63 -5.87 -4.31
N ASP A 169 10.92 -7.11 -4.70
CA ASP A 169 11.19 -7.50 -6.08
C ASP A 169 9.96 -7.27 -6.96
N ALA A 170 8.76 -7.57 -6.45
CA ALA A 170 7.51 -7.31 -7.17
C ALA A 170 7.31 -5.81 -7.42
N VAL A 171 7.48 -4.96 -6.41
CA VAL A 171 7.34 -3.50 -6.54
C VAL A 171 8.40 -2.93 -7.48
N ILE A 172 9.66 -3.31 -7.32
CA ILE A 172 10.76 -2.82 -8.15
C ILE A 172 10.57 -3.24 -9.61
N LYS A 173 10.24 -4.51 -9.85
CA LYS A 173 9.97 -5.02 -11.20
C LYS A 173 8.85 -4.23 -11.86
N ARG A 174 7.76 -3.98 -11.13
CA ARG A 174 6.59 -3.26 -11.63
C ARG A 174 6.87 -1.79 -11.95
N LEU A 175 7.57 -1.08 -11.05
CA LEU A 175 8.04 0.28 -11.29
C LEU A 175 8.91 0.35 -12.56
N PHE A 176 9.77 -0.64 -12.76
CA PHE A 176 10.63 -0.72 -13.95
C PHE A 176 9.83 -1.01 -15.23
N GLU A 177 8.87 -1.94 -15.19
CA GLU A 177 7.99 -2.26 -16.33
C GLU A 177 7.16 -1.03 -16.74
N ASN A 178 6.53 -0.35 -15.78
CA ASN A 178 5.76 0.88 -16.03
C ASN A 178 6.62 1.99 -16.63
N TYR A 179 7.86 2.13 -16.15
CA TYR A 179 8.83 3.08 -16.69
C TYR A 179 9.18 2.77 -18.15
N GLU A 180 9.54 1.53 -18.47
CA GLU A 180 9.90 1.14 -19.83
C GLU A 180 8.71 1.26 -20.79
N ASP A 181 7.50 0.93 -20.35
CA ASP A 181 6.28 1.13 -21.14
C ASP A 181 5.98 2.61 -21.40
N GLY A 182 6.10 3.46 -20.37
CA GLY A 182 5.98 4.91 -20.50
C GLY A 182 7.01 5.50 -21.46
N ARG A 183 8.27 5.10 -21.32
CA ARG A 183 9.37 5.48 -22.22
C ARG A 183 9.10 5.02 -23.65
N ALA A 184 8.66 3.77 -23.85
CA ALA A 184 8.35 3.24 -25.16
C ALA A 184 7.17 3.97 -25.82
N ARG A 185 6.13 4.35 -25.06
CA ARG A 185 5.04 5.19 -25.56
C ARG A 185 5.52 6.58 -25.98
N TYR A 186 6.34 7.22 -25.15
CA TYR A 186 6.92 8.54 -25.45
C TYR A 186 7.81 8.51 -26.70
N LEU A 187 8.67 7.49 -26.84
CA LEU A 187 9.53 7.33 -28.01
C LEU A 187 8.71 7.06 -29.28
N ARG A 188 7.63 6.28 -29.20
CA ARG A 188 6.68 6.09 -30.31
C ARG A 188 5.99 7.39 -30.69
N TYR A 189 5.48 8.12 -29.70
CA TYR A 189 4.86 9.43 -29.94
C TYR A 189 5.81 10.39 -30.66
N LYS A 190 7.05 10.51 -30.20
CA LYS A 190 8.08 11.34 -30.84
C LYS A 190 8.44 10.90 -32.26
N ALA A 191 8.44 9.58 -32.52
CA ALA A 191 8.69 9.05 -33.85
C ALA A 191 7.53 9.35 -34.81
N GLU A 192 6.30 9.33 -34.31
CA GLU A 192 5.08 9.62 -35.08
C GLU A 192 4.80 11.13 -35.24
N HIS A 193 5.32 11.96 -34.32
CA HIS A 193 5.09 13.41 -34.27
C HIS A 193 6.42 14.19 -34.16
N PRO A 194 7.34 14.07 -35.13
CA PRO A 194 8.70 14.61 -35.03
C PRO A 194 8.78 16.14 -34.93
N ASP A 195 7.74 16.84 -35.39
CA ASP A 195 7.68 18.31 -35.41
C ASP A 195 7.00 18.92 -34.18
N GLN A 196 6.39 18.11 -33.31
CA GLN A 196 5.81 18.58 -32.05
C GLN A 196 6.89 18.54 -30.95
N LYS A 197 7.23 19.72 -30.43
CA LYS A 197 8.15 19.89 -29.30
C LYS A 197 7.45 19.68 -27.97
#